data_AF-A0A2U1N2B0-F1
#
_entry.id   AF-A0A2U1N2B0-F1
#
_cell.length_a   1.000
_cell.length_b   1.000
_cell.length_c   1.000
_cell.angle_alpha   90.00
_cell.angle_beta   90.00
_cell.angle_gamma   90.00
#
_symmetry.space_group_name_H-M   'P 1'
#
loop_
_entity.id
_entity.type
_entity.pdbx_description
1 polymer ?
#
loop_
_entity_poly.entity_id
_entity_poly.type
_entity_poly.pdbx_seq_one_letter_code
_entity_poly.pdbx_strand_id
1 'polypeptide(L)'
;MGNTRFVVELLRAYPDLIWKTNDDNYSIFHVAIMNRHQDIYNLMYEIGSMKDLITPLKDKDGNNMLHLVGLTLGKTATKTSRASLLMQRELLWFKTKPSEDVAFVEEPAQESADAEPKALGQLMEELELAAARQATLIAQILV
;
A
#
# COMPACT_ATOMS: atom_id res chain seq x y z
N MET A 1 1.25 -18.49 9.36
CA MET A 1 0.36 -19.67 9.22
C MET A 1 -0.68 -19.58 10.32
N GLY A 2 -1.96 -19.53 9.98
CA GLY A 2 -3.05 -19.26 10.91
C GLY A 2 -3.81 -20.52 11.32
N ASN A 3 -4.63 -20.40 12.36
CA ASN A 3 -5.47 -21.48 12.91
C ASN A 3 -6.74 -21.74 12.08
N THR A 4 -6.68 -21.61 10.75
CA THR A 4 -7.85 -21.76 9.86
C THR A 4 -8.54 -23.11 10.02
N ARG A 5 -7.77 -24.20 10.10
CA ARG A 5 -8.32 -25.55 10.32
C ARG A 5 -9.13 -25.65 11.61
N PHE A 6 -8.61 -25.06 12.70
CA PHE A 6 -9.31 -25.04 13.97
C PHE A 6 -10.63 -24.24 13.87
N VAL A 7 -10.61 -23.08 13.21
CA VAL A 7 -11.82 -22.28 13.00
C VAL A 7 -12.87 -23.04 12.18
N VAL A 8 -12.45 -23.74 11.12
CA VAL A 8 -13.37 -24.55 10.31
C VAL A 8 -14.01 -25.67 11.15
N GLU A 9 -13.22 -26.44 11.90
CA GLU A 9 -13.74 -27.50 12.76
C GLU A 9 -14.63 -26.95 13.87
N LEU A 10 -14.30 -25.79 14.43
CA LEU A 10 -15.09 -25.12 15.46
C LEU A 10 -16.45 -24.67 14.92
N LEU A 11 -16.50 -24.04 13.74
CA LEU A 11 -17.75 -23.60 13.12
C LEU A 11 -18.62 -24.78 12.63
N ARG A 12 -18.01 -25.91 12.26
CA ARG A 12 -18.74 -27.15 11.98
C ARG A 12 -19.39 -27.75 13.22
N ALA A 13 -18.66 -27.78 14.34
CA ALA A 13 -19.17 -28.31 15.60
C ALA A 13 -20.22 -27.38 16.24
N TYR A 14 -20.05 -26.07 16.10
CA TYR A 14 -20.93 -25.06 16.70
C TYR A 14 -21.28 -23.95 15.69
N PRO A 15 -22.22 -24.19 14.76
CA PRO A 15 -22.59 -23.23 13.72
C PRO A 15 -23.08 -21.88 14.25
N ASP A 16 -23.70 -21.87 15.43
CA ASP A 16 -24.23 -20.66 16.06
C ASP A 16 -23.14 -19.63 16.41
N LEU A 17 -21.86 -20.05 16.47
CA LEU A 17 -20.73 -19.15 16.69
C LEU A 17 -20.57 -18.12 15.56
N ILE A 18 -21.11 -18.38 14.37
CA ILE A 18 -21.15 -17.42 13.26
C ILE A 18 -21.80 -16.09 13.69
N TRP A 19 -22.78 -16.14 14.60
CA TRP A 19 -23.52 -14.99 15.10
C TRP A 19 -22.90 -14.34 16.35
N LYS A 20 -21.89 -14.97 16.95
CA LYS A 20 -21.27 -14.45 18.16
C LYS A 20 -20.36 -13.27 17.82
N THR A 21 -20.45 -12.26 18.66
CA THR A 21 -19.61 -11.08 18.61
C THR A 21 -18.84 -10.92 19.91
N ASN A 22 -17.67 -10.30 19.83
CA ASN A 22 -16.92 -9.89 21.01
C ASN A 22 -17.52 -8.61 21.61
N ASP A 23 -16.87 -8.08 22.66
CA ASP A 23 -17.32 -6.85 23.32
C ASP A 23 -17.42 -5.67 22.37
N ASP A 24 -16.60 -5.60 21.32
CA ASP A 24 -16.60 -4.51 20.31
C ASP A 24 -17.58 -4.73 19.16
N ASN A 25 -18.44 -5.74 19.30
CA ASN A 25 -19.39 -6.18 18.30
C ASN A 25 -18.75 -6.71 17.01
N TYR A 26 -17.50 -7.18 17.10
CA TYR A 26 -16.82 -7.87 16.00
C TYR A 26 -17.19 -9.35 15.98
N SER A 27 -17.73 -9.79 14.84
CA SER A 27 -17.82 -11.21 14.54
C SER A 27 -16.44 -11.76 14.12
N ILE A 28 -16.33 -13.09 14.02
CA ILE A 28 -15.12 -13.77 13.54
C ILE A 28 -14.66 -13.22 12.17
N PHE A 29 -15.59 -12.78 11.32
CA PHE A 29 -15.29 -12.24 9.99
C PHE A 29 -14.74 -10.81 10.03
N HIS A 30 -15.18 -9.98 10.98
CA HIS A 30 -14.59 -8.65 11.20
C HIS A 30 -13.12 -8.80 11.58
N VAL A 31 -12.84 -9.70 12.53
CA VAL A 31 -11.47 -9.99 12.98
C VAL A 31 -10.64 -10.57 11.84
N ALA A 32 -11.19 -11.48 11.03
CA ALA A 32 -10.50 -12.05 9.89
C ALA A 32 -10.10 -10.98 8.86
N ILE A 33 -10.98 -10.03 8.56
CA ILE A 33 -10.71 -8.92 7.63
C ILE A 33 -9.63 -7.98 8.18
N MET A 34 -9.74 -7.58 9.45
CA MET A 34 -8.76 -6.70 10.10
C MET A 34 -7.35 -7.29 10.12
N ASN A 35 -7.24 -8.62 10.12
CA ASN A 35 -5.96 -9.33 10.10
C ASN A 35 -5.59 -9.89 8.71
N ARG A 36 -6.37 -9.60 7.67
CA ARG A 36 -6.17 -10.11 6.30
C ARG A 36 -6.10 -11.64 6.20
N HIS A 37 -6.83 -12.34 7.05
CA HIS A 37 -6.95 -13.80 7.02
C HIS A 37 -7.97 -14.23 5.97
N GLN A 38 -7.55 -14.22 4.70
CA GLN A 38 -8.42 -14.50 3.56
C GLN A 38 -9.08 -15.88 3.66
N ASP A 39 -8.39 -16.91 4.14
CA ASP A 39 -8.97 -18.25 4.24
C ASP A 39 -10.20 -18.31 5.16
N ILE A 40 -10.19 -17.54 6.26
CA ILE A 40 -11.32 -17.46 7.19
C ILE A 40 -12.43 -16.60 6.59
N TYR A 41 -12.08 -15.50 5.91
CA TYR A 41 -13.05 -14.70 5.18
C TYR A 41 -13.76 -15.50 4.09
N ASN A 42 -13.06 -16.39 3.39
CA ASN A 42 -13.64 -17.21 2.32
C ASN A 42 -14.74 -18.16 2.83
N LEU A 43 -14.76 -18.50 4.12
CA LEU A 43 -15.85 -19.28 4.73
C LEU A 43 -17.19 -18.53 4.65
N MET A 44 -17.19 -17.22 4.46
CA MET A 44 -18.38 -16.42 4.23
C MET A 44 -19.14 -16.81 2.95
N TYR A 45 -18.43 -17.28 1.93
CA TYR A 45 -19.05 -17.77 0.70
C TYR A 45 -19.67 -19.17 0.88
N GLU A 46 -19.13 -19.96 1.82
CA GLU A 46 -19.61 -21.31 2.14
C GLU A 46 -20.92 -21.30 2.94
N ILE A 47 -21.13 -20.29 3.80
CA ILE A 47 -22.34 -20.15 4.62
C ILE A 47 -23.55 -19.61 3.84
N GLY A 48 -23.38 -19.31 2.54
CA GLY A 48 -24.48 -18.94 1.64
C GLY A 48 -25.17 -17.62 2.01
N SER A 49 -26.51 -17.63 2.07
CA SER A 49 -27.33 -16.44 2.33
C SER A 49 -27.15 -15.83 3.72
N MET A 50 -26.59 -16.57 4.68
CA MET A 50 -26.31 -16.05 6.03
C MET A 50 -25.31 -14.89 6.00
N LYS A 51 -24.43 -14.81 4.99
CA LYS A 51 -23.49 -13.70 4.85
C LYS A 51 -24.18 -12.34 4.76
N ASP A 52 -25.39 -12.29 4.22
CA ASP A 52 -26.14 -11.04 4.01
C ASP A 52 -26.61 -10.43 5.35
N LEU A 53 -26.62 -11.23 6.41
CA LEU A 53 -26.90 -10.79 7.79
C LEU A 53 -25.62 -10.34 8.52
N ILE A 54 -24.47 -10.88 8.16
CA ILE A 54 -23.18 -10.56 8.78
C ILE A 54 -22.54 -9.31 8.16
N THR A 55 -22.67 -9.17 6.83
CA THR A 55 -22.11 -8.05 6.05
C THR A 55 -22.52 -6.65 6.53
N PRO A 56 -23.80 -6.41 6.87
CA PRO A 56 -24.23 -5.11 7.38
C PRO A 56 -23.99 -4.92 8.88
N LEU A 57 -23.50 -5.93 9.60
CA LEU A 57 -23.20 -5.79 11.02
C LEU A 57 -22.18 -4.67 11.22
N LYS A 58 -22.43 -3.83 12.22
CA LYS A 58 -21.59 -2.68 12.56
C LYS A 58 -20.94 -2.90 13.90
N ASP A 59 -19.68 -2.50 14.02
CA ASP A 59 -19.02 -2.39 15.31
C ASP A 59 -19.60 -1.23 16.15
N LYS A 60 -19.07 -1.05 17.36
CA LYS A 60 -19.47 0.05 18.25
C LYS A 60 -19.34 1.44 17.64
N ASP A 61 -18.40 1.62 16.72
CA ASP A 61 -18.11 2.88 16.04
C ASP A 61 -18.94 3.06 14.76
N GLY A 62 -19.84 2.11 14.46
CA GLY A 62 -20.67 2.14 13.26
C GLY A 62 -19.97 1.65 12.00
N ASN A 63 -18.78 1.06 12.11
CA ASN A 63 -18.02 0.52 11.00
C ASN A 63 -18.52 -0.88 10.66
N ASN A 64 -18.89 -1.10 9.40
CA ASN A 64 -19.13 -2.45 8.89
C ASN A 64 -17.81 -3.04 8.35
N MET A 65 -17.86 -4.29 7.92
CA MET A 65 -16.69 -4.98 7.36
C MET A 65 -16.03 -4.20 6.22
N LEU A 66 -16.79 -3.53 5.35
CA LEU A 66 -16.24 -2.74 4.25
C LEU A 66 -15.43 -1.53 4.75
N HIS A 67 -15.93 -0.81 5.77
CA HIS A 67 -15.19 0.26 6.43
C HIS A 67 -13.89 -0.27 7.06
N LEU A 68 -13.95 -1.43 7.75
CA LEU A 68 -12.78 -2.04 8.38
C LEU A 68 -11.68 -2.43 7.38
N VAL A 69 -12.03 -2.89 6.17
CA VAL A 69 -11.05 -3.15 5.10
C VAL A 69 -10.24 -1.88 4.80
N GLY A 70 -10.92 -0.75 4.57
CA GLY A 70 -10.28 0.53 4.24
C GLY A 70 -9.41 1.07 5.36
N LEU A 71 -9.88 1.00 6.61
CA LEU A 71 -9.12 1.43 7.79
C LEU A 71 -7.86 0.58 8.00
N THR A 72 -7.97 -0.72 7.77
CA THR A 72 -6.84 -1.65 7.90
C THR A 72 -5.79 -1.39 6.83
N LEU A 73 -6.21 -1.08 5.59
CA LEU A 73 -5.31 -0.69 4.50
C LEU A 73 -4.47 0.54 4.87
N GLY A 74 -5.11 1.60 5.40
CA GLY A 74 -4.39 2.80 5.86
C GLY A 74 -3.35 2.49 6.94
N LYS A 75 -3.70 1.69 7.96
CA LYS A 75 -2.79 1.29 9.04
C LYS A 75 -1.63 0.41 8.56
N THR A 76 -1.85 -0.45 7.57
CA THR A 76 -0.78 -1.30 7.00
C THR A 76 0.09 -0.56 6.00
N ALA A 77 -0.47 0.42 5.27
CA ALA A 77 0.28 1.27 4.35
C ALA A 77 1.27 2.15 5.11
N THR A 78 0.87 2.73 6.24
CA THR A 78 1.81 3.47 7.11
C THR A 78 2.89 2.56 7.72
N LYS A 79 2.61 1.26 7.92
CA LYS A 79 3.58 0.27 8.40
C LYS A 79 4.53 -0.28 7.33
N THR A 80 4.15 -0.26 6.04
CA THR A 80 4.87 -0.97 4.96
C THR A 80 5.07 -0.12 3.70
N SER A 81 5.13 1.20 3.83
CA SER A 81 5.29 2.04 2.65
C SER A 81 6.76 2.09 2.24
N ARG A 82 7.09 1.47 1.10
CA ARG A 82 8.31 1.80 0.34
C ARG A 82 8.44 3.32 0.14
N ALA A 83 7.32 4.04 0.02
CA ALA A 83 7.29 5.49 -0.05
C ALA A 83 7.67 6.18 1.27
N SER A 84 7.34 5.63 2.46
CA SER A 84 7.81 6.19 3.73
C SER A 84 9.32 5.98 3.92
N LEU A 85 9.87 4.86 3.44
CA LEU A 85 11.33 4.65 3.41
C LEU A 85 12.04 5.57 2.42
N LEU A 86 11.46 5.79 1.23
CA LEU A 86 11.99 6.76 0.26
C LEU A 86 11.95 8.19 0.82
N MET A 87 10.84 8.60 1.45
CA MET A 87 10.74 9.90 2.12
C MET A 87 11.71 10.04 3.29
N GLN A 88 11.90 9.01 4.12
CA GLN A 88 12.91 9.03 5.19
C GLN A 88 14.33 9.17 4.61
N ARG A 89 14.63 8.49 3.50
CA ARG A 89 15.91 8.60 2.81
C ARG A 89 16.12 9.99 2.20
N GLU A 90 15.12 10.55 1.53
CA GLU A 90 15.19 11.91 0.96
C GLU A 90 15.35 12.97 2.05
N LEU A 91 14.66 12.84 3.19
CA LEU A 91 14.83 13.73 4.35
C LEU A 91 16.24 13.65 4.94
N LEU A 92 16.83 12.45 5.02
CA LEU A 92 18.21 12.28 5.45
C LEU A 92 19.18 12.94 4.46
N TRP A 93 18.97 12.74 3.15
CA TRP A 93 19.78 13.35 2.09
C TRP A 93 19.75 14.89 2.13
N PHE A 94 18.58 15.47 2.42
CA PHE A 94 18.41 16.92 2.54
C PHE A 94 19.12 17.47 3.78
N LYS A 95 19.07 16.75 4.89
CA LYS A 95 19.75 17.14 6.14
C LYS A 95 21.28 17.03 6.04
N THR A 96 21.79 16.19 5.13
CA THR A 96 23.23 15.97 4.94
C THR A 96 23.88 16.82 3.84
N LYS A 97 23.17 17.74 3.18
CA LYS A 97 23.86 18.71 2.31
C LYS A 97 24.45 19.82 3.19
N PRO A 98 25.79 19.96 3.27
CA PRO A 98 26.36 21.17 3.83
C PRO A 98 25.88 22.35 2.98
N SER A 99 25.47 23.43 3.65
CA SER A 99 25.05 24.68 3.03
C SER A 99 26.20 25.23 2.17
N GLU A 100 26.14 25.00 0.87
CA GLU A 100 26.98 25.69 -0.09
C GLU A 100 26.18 26.87 -0.64
N ASP A 101 26.48 28.03 -0.09
CA ASP A 101 26.16 29.33 -0.66
C ASP A 101 26.74 29.39 -2.08
N VAL A 102 25.89 29.50 -3.09
CA VAL A 102 26.33 29.90 -4.44
C VAL A 102 25.49 31.06 -4.91
N ALA A 103 26.18 32.20 -4.96
CA ALA A 103 25.67 33.51 -5.31
C ALA A 103 25.26 33.59 -6.78
N PHE A 104 24.25 34.43 -6.98
CA PHE A 104 23.58 34.85 -8.21
C PHE A 104 24.50 35.11 -9.40
N VAL A 105 24.08 34.64 -10.58
CA VAL A 105 24.41 35.25 -11.87
C VAL A 105 23.10 35.48 -12.61
N GLU A 106 22.74 36.75 -12.82
CA GLU A 106 21.65 37.15 -13.71
C GLU A 106 22.09 37.06 -15.17
N GLU A 107 21.21 36.62 -16.06
CA GLU A 107 21.31 36.93 -17.50
C GLU A 107 20.00 37.50 -18.04
N PRO A 108 20.07 38.41 -19.04
CA PRO A 108 18.96 39.24 -19.48
C PRO A 108 18.11 38.58 -20.58
N ALA A 109 17.03 39.28 -20.94
CA ALA A 109 15.93 38.82 -21.77
C ALA A 109 16.25 38.57 -23.26
N GLN A 110 15.48 37.61 -23.80
CA GLN A 110 14.88 37.52 -25.15
C GLN A 110 15.66 36.96 -26.37
N GLU A 111 15.05 35.91 -26.96
CA GLU A 111 14.62 35.81 -28.38
C GLU A 111 15.25 34.73 -29.30
N SER A 112 14.33 34.16 -30.09
CA SER A 112 14.44 33.52 -31.41
C SER A 112 14.46 31.99 -31.48
N ALA A 113 13.49 31.51 -32.27
CA ALA A 113 13.34 30.16 -32.76
C ALA A 113 14.36 29.90 -33.87
N ASP A 114 15.02 28.73 -33.80
CA ASP A 114 15.57 27.92 -34.91
C ASP A 114 16.83 27.17 -34.42
N ALA A 115 16.66 25.97 -33.85
CA ALA A 115 17.76 25.05 -33.55
C ALA A 115 17.35 23.56 -33.69
N GLU A 116 17.72 23.02 -34.85
CA GLU A 116 18.01 21.64 -35.30
C GLU A 116 17.27 20.38 -34.75
N PRO A 117 16.79 19.48 -35.64
CA PRO A 117 16.26 18.14 -35.28
C PRO A 117 17.34 17.14 -34.83
N LYS A 118 18.61 17.56 -34.75
CA LYS A 118 19.75 16.73 -34.32
C LYS A 118 19.81 16.55 -32.80
N ALA A 119 19.27 17.51 -32.05
CA ALA A 119 19.19 17.45 -30.60
C ALA A 119 18.24 16.34 -30.10
N LEU A 120 17.15 16.05 -30.82
CA LEU A 120 16.18 15.02 -30.41
C LEU A 120 16.78 13.61 -30.43
N GLY A 121 17.64 13.29 -31.41
CA GLY A 121 18.32 11.99 -31.46
C GLY A 121 19.31 11.80 -30.31
N GLN A 122 20.10 12.82 -30.01
CA GLN A 122 21.05 12.80 -28.88
C GLN A 122 20.34 12.75 -27.53
N LEU A 123 19.21 13.46 -27.38
CA LEU A 123 18.39 13.41 -26.18
C LEU A 123 17.73 12.04 -25.99
N MET A 124 17.31 11.38 -27.07
CA MET A 124 16.78 10.01 -27.01
C MET A 124 17.85 9.00 -26.59
N GLU A 125 19.07 9.13 -27.12
CA GLU A 125 20.18 8.23 -26.78
C GLU A 125 20.65 8.41 -25.34
N GLU A 126 20.74 9.66 -24.85
CA GLU A 126 21.02 9.96 -23.45
C GLU A 126 19.92 9.45 -22.51
N LEU A 127 18.65 9.51 -22.92
CA LEU A 127 17.53 8.99 -22.14
C LEU A 127 17.56 7.45 -22.05
N GLU A 128 17.86 6.76 -23.16
CA GLU A 128 18.02 5.31 -23.15
C GLU A 128 19.23 4.88 -22.31
N LEU A 129 20.35 5.59 -22.42
CA LEU A 129 21.56 5.32 -21.63
C LEU A 129 21.32 5.55 -20.14
N ALA A 130 20.58 6.60 -19.76
CA ALA A 130 20.18 6.86 -18.39
C ALA A 130 19.24 5.77 -17.84
N ALA A 131 18.29 5.30 -18.64
CA ALA A 131 17.39 4.21 -18.28
C ALA A 131 18.15 2.88 -18.06
N ALA A 132 19.12 2.57 -18.95
CA ALA A 132 19.96 1.37 -18.82
C ALA A 132 20.85 1.41 -17.57
N ARG A 133 21.41 2.58 -17.24
CA ARG A 133 22.19 2.78 -16.00
C ARG A 133 21.33 2.58 -14.75
N GLN A 134 20.09 3.10 -14.74
CA GLN A 134 19.19 2.90 -13.60
C GLN A 134 18.77 1.43 -13.44
N ALA A 135 18.47 0.73 -14.54
CA ALA A 135 18.14 -0.70 -14.47
C ALA A 135 19.31 -1.53 -13.90
N THR A 136 20.55 -1.20 -14.28
CA THR A 136 21.77 -1.84 -13.75
C THR A 136 21.94 -1.56 -12.26
N LEU A 137 21.73 -0.30 -11.82
CA LEU A 137 21.81 0.08 -10.41
C LEU A 137 20.76 -0.65 -9.56
N ILE A 138 19.53 -0.78 -10.08
CA ILE A 138 18.45 -1.51 -9.40
C ILE A 138 18.79 -3.00 -9.28
N ALA A 139 19.37 -3.60 -10.32
CA ALA A 139 19.78 -5.00 -10.30
C ALA A 139 20.91 -5.28 -9.28
N GLN A 140 21.85 -4.34 -9.09
CA GLN A 140 22.92 -4.46 -8.09
C GLN A 140 22.45 -4.30 -6.64
N ILE A 141 21.30 -3.67 -6.41
CA ILE A 141 20.71 -3.50 -5.08
C ILE A 141 19.87 -4.73 -4.68
N LEU A 142 19.53 -5.61 -5.62
CA LEU A 142 18.64 -6.75 -5.42
C LEU A 142 19.34 -8.12 -5.34
N VAL A 143 20.67 -8.18 -5.34
CA VAL A 143 21.50 -9.36 -5.02
C VAL A 143 22.18 -9.16 -3.68
#